data_AF-A0A3D5D4E0-F1
#
_entry.id   AF-A0A3D5D4E0-F1
#
_cell.length_a   1.000
_cell.length_b   1.000
_cell.length_c   1.000
_cell.angle_alpha   90.00
_cell.angle_beta   90.00
_cell.angle_gamma   90.00
#
_symmetry.space_group_name_H-M   'P 1'
#
loop_
_entity.id
_entity.type
_entity.pdbx_description
1 polymer ?
#
loop_
_entity_poly.entity_id
_entity_poly.type
_entity_poly.pdbx_seq_one_letter_code
_entity_poly.pdbx_strand_id
1 'polypeptide(L)'
;DVSVCMSCQICVEVCPFDAIVMNSQFELSTPDRFGGLLLRRDDLLKSNDYYHQIHPEEAAARDQRMADEKAAKEAKKKAAAEAAKKKAAEKAKAEAEAKAKEAEAAQAEGAEEKSEPEGGDSKEATE
;
A
#
# COMPACT_ATOMS: atom_id res chain seq x y z
N ASP A 1 -12.91 9.91 33.06
CA ASP A 1 -13.54 10.44 34.27
C ASP A 1 -14.41 11.63 33.88
N VAL A 2 -15.73 11.47 33.97
CA VAL A 2 -16.70 12.50 33.60
C VAL A 2 -16.69 13.65 34.62
N SER A 3 -16.30 13.41 35.87
CA SER A 3 -16.23 14.48 36.88
C SER A 3 -15.10 15.49 36.64
N VAL A 4 -14.14 15.16 35.77
CA VAL A 4 -13.00 16.01 35.38
C VAL A 4 -13.14 16.49 33.93
N CYS A 5 -13.99 15.83 33.13
CA CYS A 5 -14.23 16.19 31.74
C CYS A 5 -14.91 17.57 31.67
N MET A 6 -14.41 18.45 30.79
CA MET A 6 -14.97 19.79 30.57
C MET A 6 -16.03 19.83 29.45
N SER A 7 -16.33 18.70 28.82
CA SER A 7 -17.27 18.60 27.69
C SER A 7 -16.98 19.58 26.53
N CYS A 8 -15.70 19.91 26.33
CA CYS A 8 -15.24 20.87 25.31
C CYS A 8 -15.09 20.27 23.90
N GLN A 9 -15.35 18.97 23.72
CA GLN A 9 -15.24 18.23 22.45
C GLN A 9 -13.87 18.21 21.76
N ILE A 10 -12.82 18.77 22.36
CA ILE A 10 -11.46 18.74 21.81
C ILE A 10 -11.02 17.29 21.52
N CYS A 11 -11.38 16.33 22.38
CA CYS A 11 -11.06 14.92 22.17
C CYS A 11 -11.66 14.32 20.89
N VAL A 12 -12.84 14.79 20.46
CA VAL A 12 -13.51 14.34 19.23
C VAL A 12 -12.77 14.88 18.01
N GLU A 13 -12.39 16.15 18.04
CA GLU A 13 -11.71 16.82 16.92
C GLU A 13 -10.27 16.36 16.71
N VAL A 14 -9.53 16.11 17.81
CA VAL A 14 -8.12 15.70 17.72
C VAL A 14 -7.93 14.21 17.45
N CYS A 15 -9.00 13.41 17.51
CA CYS A 15 -8.89 11.97 17.29
C CYS A 15 -8.61 11.68 15.81
N PRO A 16 -7.43 11.14 15.45
CA PRO A 16 -7.07 10.91 14.04
C PRO A 16 -7.81 9.72 13.40
N PHE A 17 -8.58 8.98 14.20
CA PHE A 17 -9.29 7.77 13.79
C PHE A 17 -10.81 7.89 13.96
N ASP A 18 -11.31 9.07 14.34
CA ASP A 18 -12.73 9.27 14.71
C ASP A 18 -13.24 8.22 15.73
N ALA A 19 -12.38 7.79 16.67
CA ALA A 19 -12.67 6.70 17.61
C ALA A 19 -13.54 7.11 18.82
N ILE A 20 -13.66 8.42 19.08
CA ILE A 20 -14.45 8.96 20.18
C ILE A 20 -15.39 10.05 19.68
N VAL A 21 -16.66 9.97 20.08
CA VAL A 21 -17.68 10.97 19.80
C VAL A 21 -18.47 11.24 21.09
N MET A 22 -18.94 12.47 21.27
CA MET A 22 -19.72 12.85 22.44
C MET A 22 -21.18 12.42 22.29
N ASN A 23 -21.72 11.77 23.33
CA ASN A 23 -23.12 11.39 23.40
C ASN A 23 -24.00 12.62 23.73
N SER A 24 -25.30 12.54 23.43
CA SER A 24 -26.30 13.56 23.79
C SER A 24 -26.94 13.33 25.17
N GLN A 25 -26.43 12.39 25.96
CA GLN A 25 -26.92 12.11 27.32
C GLN A 25 -26.38 13.13 28.33
N PHE A 26 -27.27 13.96 28.87
CA PHE A 26 -26.95 15.01 29.84
C PHE A 26 -27.36 14.68 31.28
N GLU A 27 -28.23 13.70 31.49
CA GLU A 27 -28.73 13.29 32.81
C GLU A 27 -27.78 12.27 33.48
N LEU A 28 -26.57 12.73 33.82
CA LEU A 28 -25.51 11.90 34.42
C LEU A 28 -25.27 12.21 35.90
N SER A 29 -26.18 12.92 36.56
CA SER A 29 -26.02 13.30 37.98
C SER A 29 -26.05 12.07 38.89
N THR A 30 -25.00 11.89 39.69
CA THR A 30 -24.90 10.79 40.65
C THR A 30 -24.20 11.28 41.93
N PRO A 31 -24.57 10.74 43.11
CA PRO A 31 -23.98 11.15 44.38
C PRO A 31 -22.55 10.65 44.61
N ASP A 32 -22.09 9.65 43.84
CA ASP A 32 -20.76 9.06 43.97
C ASP A 32 -19.90 9.27 42.71
N ARG A 33 -18.69 9.79 42.90
CA ARG A 33 -17.74 10.05 41.81
C ARG A 33 -17.29 8.74 41.15
N PHE A 34 -16.94 7.73 41.93
CA PHE A 34 -16.30 6.52 41.40
C PHE A 34 -17.28 5.47 40.89
N GLY A 35 -18.51 5.47 41.40
CA GLY A 35 -19.56 4.53 41.01
C GLY A 35 -20.31 4.90 39.74
N GLY A 36 -20.42 6.19 39.40
CA GLY A 36 -21.25 6.64 38.26
C GLY A 36 -20.61 7.65 37.30
N LEU A 37 -19.54 8.34 37.70
CA LEU A 37 -18.85 9.32 36.84
C LEU A 37 -17.51 8.80 36.29
N LEU A 38 -16.97 7.71 36.85
CA LEU A 38 -15.76 7.06 36.35
C LEU A 38 -16.10 6.01 35.29
N LEU A 39 -16.32 6.44 34.05
CA LEU A 39 -16.55 5.55 32.93
C LEU A 39 -15.27 4.80 32.53
N ARG A 40 -15.40 3.48 32.35
CA ARG A 40 -14.35 2.58 31.85
C ARG A 40 -14.52 2.35 30.35
N ARG A 41 -13.53 1.70 29.75
CA ARG A 41 -13.54 1.39 28.31
C ARG A 41 -14.79 0.63 27.90
N ASP A 42 -15.18 -0.37 28.68
CA ASP A 42 -16.33 -1.22 28.35
C ASP A 42 -17.66 -0.45 28.41
N ASP A 43 -17.75 0.60 29.23
CA ASP A 43 -18.91 1.50 29.28
C ASP A 43 -19.01 2.40 28.03
N LEU A 44 -17.86 2.73 27.43
CA LEU A 44 -17.71 3.64 26.29
C LEU A 44 -17.71 2.91 24.93
N LEU A 45 -17.51 1.59 24.91
CA LEU A 45 -17.52 0.77 23.68
C LEU A 45 -18.95 0.58 23.15
N LYS A 46 -19.52 1.65 22.60
CA LYS A 46 -20.82 1.62 21.91
C LYS A 46 -20.64 1.22 20.45
N SER A 47 -21.68 0.62 19.86
CA SER A 47 -21.68 0.25 18.44
C SER A 47 -21.76 1.48 17.54
N ASN A 48 -21.31 1.36 16.29
CA ASN A 48 -21.51 2.40 15.29
C ASN A 48 -23.01 2.61 14.98
N ASP A 49 -23.82 1.53 15.04
CA ASP A 49 -25.28 1.65 14.90
C ASP A 49 -25.89 2.57 15.96
N TYR A 50 -25.40 2.52 17.20
CA TYR A 50 -25.83 3.43 18.25
C TYR A 50 -25.49 4.89 17.89
N TYR A 51 -24.29 5.13 17.34
CA TYR A 51 -23.90 6.46 16.89
C TYR A 51 -24.82 7.00 15.77
N HIS A 52 -25.18 6.15 14.81
CA HIS A 52 -26.14 6.49 13.75
C HIS A 52 -27.54 6.83 14.27
N GLN A 53 -27.96 6.25 15.39
CA GLN A 53 -29.25 6.56 16.00
C GLN A 53 -29.26 7.94 16.66
N ILE A 54 -28.16 8.32 17.34
CA ILE A 54 -28.11 9.58 18.09
C ILE A 54 -27.67 10.78 17.23
N HIS A 55 -26.93 10.54 16.14
CA HIS A 55 -26.35 11.58 15.27
C HIS A 55 -26.41 11.18 13.79
N PRO A 56 -27.61 11.01 13.21
CA PRO A 56 -27.78 10.41 11.88
C PRO A 56 -27.08 11.18 10.75
N GLU A 57 -27.19 12.51 10.73
CA GLU A 57 -26.60 13.34 9.68
C GLU A 57 -25.06 13.36 9.74
N GLU A 58 -24.50 13.54 10.94
CA GLU A 58 -23.05 13.56 11.16
C GLU A 58 -22.42 12.18 10.91
N ALA A 59 -23.12 11.11 11.29
CA ALA A 59 -22.69 9.74 11.03
C ALA A 59 -22.60 9.46 9.52
N ALA A 60 -23.64 9.83 8.75
CA ALA A 60 -23.63 9.68 7.30
C ALA A 60 -22.47 10.45 6.65
N ALA A 61 -22.20 11.68 7.09
CA ALA A 61 -21.10 12.49 6.56
C ALA A 61 -19.71 11.89 6.90
N ARG A 62 -19.52 11.39 8.13
CA ARG A 62 -18.28 10.71 8.54
C ARG A 62 -18.03 9.44 7.74
N ASP A 63 -19.06 8.61 7.57
CA ASP A 63 -18.94 7.34 6.84
C ASP A 63 -18.62 7.57 5.36
N GLN A 64 -19.21 8.60 4.73
CA GLN A 64 -18.85 9.02 3.38
C GLN A 64 -17.38 9.43 3.28
N ARG A 65 -16.90 10.30 4.18
CA ARG A 65 -15.49 10.72 4.20
C ARG A 65 -14.55 9.52 4.34
N MET A 66 -14.84 8.59 5.24
CA MET A 66 -14.03 7.39 5.41
C MET A 66 -14.05 6.48 4.17
N ALA A 67 -15.20 6.32 3.51
CA ALA A 67 -15.31 5.57 2.28
C ALA A 67 -14.49 6.20 1.14
N ASP A 68 -14.57 7.52 0.97
CA ASP A 68 -13.81 8.27 -0.03
C ASP A 68 -12.30 8.17 0.20
N GLU A 69 -11.86 8.34 1.45
CA GLU A 69 -10.45 8.17 1.81
C GLU A 69 -9.95 6.75 1.54
N LYS A 70 -10.74 5.74 1.88
CA LYS A 70 -10.40 4.34 1.62
C LYS A 70 -10.29 4.09 0.12
N ALA A 71 -11.26 4.54 -0.67
CA ALA A 71 -11.23 4.42 -2.12
C ALA A 71 -10.01 5.12 -2.73
N ALA A 72 -9.67 6.33 -2.28
CA ALA A 72 -8.48 7.04 -2.73
C ALA A 72 -7.18 6.32 -2.35
N LYS A 73 -7.08 5.79 -1.13
CA LYS A 73 -5.93 4.99 -0.66
C LYS A 73 -5.78 3.71 -1.49
N GLU A 74 -6.88 3.00 -1.78
CA GLU A 74 -6.87 1.80 -2.61
C GLU A 74 -6.51 2.10 -4.07
N ALA A 75 -7.04 3.17 -4.66
CA ALA A 75 -6.69 3.60 -6.00
C ALA A 75 -5.20 3.97 -6.12
N LYS A 76 -4.65 4.73 -5.16
CA LYS A 76 -3.22 5.04 -5.10
C LYS A 76 -2.36 3.78 -4.99
N LYS A 77 -2.75 2.83 -4.14
CA LYS A 77 -2.05 1.54 -4.00
C LYS A 77 -2.07 0.74 -5.31
N LYS A 78 -3.21 0.66 -5.99
CA LYS A 78 -3.35 -0.01 -7.29
C LYS A 78 -2.48 0.65 -8.37
N ALA A 79 -2.55 1.97 -8.49
CA ALA A 79 -1.73 2.73 -9.45
C ALA A 79 -0.23 2.56 -9.20
N ALA A 80 0.22 2.59 -7.93
CA ALA A 80 1.61 2.34 -7.56
C ALA A 80 2.05 0.91 -7.92
N ALA A 81 1.20 -0.09 -7.68
CA ALA A 81 1.47 -1.47 -8.03
C ALA A 81 1.54 -1.70 -9.55
N GLU A 82 0.66 -1.08 -10.34
CA GLU A 82 0.69 -1.16 -11.80
C GLU A 82 1.91 -0.44 -12.40
N ALA A 83 2.27 0.74 -11.88
CA ALA A 83 3.48 1.45 -12.29
C ALA A 83 4.75 0.65 -11.98
N ALA A 84 4.82 0.00 -10.82
CA ALA A 84 5.92 -0.89 -10.47
C ALA A 84 6.03 -2.10 -11.41
N LYS A 85 4.89 -2.72 -11.76
CA LYS A 85 4.85 -3.84 -12.72
C LYS A 85 5.29 -3.42 -14.13
N LYS A 86 4.85 -2.26 -14.63
CA LYS A 86 5.28 -1.74 -15.95
C LYS A 86 6.78 -1.47 -15.98
N LYS A 87 7.33 -0.82 -14.95
CA LYS A 87 8.79 -0.59 -14.84
C LYS A 87 9.59 -1.89 -14.78
N ALA A 88 9.10 -2.89 -14.05
CA ALA A 88 9.75 -4.21 -13.99
C ALA A 88 9.73 -4.93 -15.35
N ALA A 89 8.62 -4.84 -16.09
CA ALA A 89 8.51 -5.43 -17.42
C ALA A 89 9.41 -4.72 -18.45
N GLU A 90 9.52 -3.39 -18.42
CA GLU A 90 10.44 -2.64 -19.28
C GLU A 90 11.90 -2.94 -18.97
N LYS A 91 12.27 -3.03 -17.68
CA LYS A 91 13.63 -3.41 -17.27
C LYS A 91 14.00 -4.82 -17.74
N ALA A 92 13.09 -5.78 -17.58
CA ALA A 92 13.30 -7.16 -18.04
C ALA A 92 13.46 -7.23 -19.56
N LYS A 93 12.71 -6.42 -20.31
CA LYS A 93 12.83 -6.35 -21.77
C LYS A 93 14.16 -5.72 -22.21
N ALA A 94 14.60 -4.65 -21.54
CA ALA A 94 15.89 -4.02 -21.80
C ALA A 94 17.08 -4.94 -21.46
N GLU A 95 17.01 -5.70 -20.36
CA GLU A 95 18.04 -6.69 -19.99
C GLU A 95 18.08 -7.88 -20.97
N ALA A 96 16.94 -8.31 -21.51
CA ALA A 96 16.88 -9.35 -22.54
C ALA A 96 17.48 -8.87 -23.88
N GLU A 97 17.22 -7.62 -24.26
CA GLU A 97 17.72 -7.02 -25.49
C GLU A 97 19.23 -6.72 -25.43
N ALA A 98 19.75 -6.35 -24.25
CA ALA A 98 21.19 -6.21 -24.01
C ALA A 98 21.92 -7.57 -24.10
N LYS A 99 21.35 -8.62 -23.50
CA LYS A 99 21.93 -9.98 -23.58
C LYS A 99 21.88 -10.58 -24.98
N ALA A 100 20.87 -10.24 -25.79
CA ALA A 100 20.82 -10.65 -27.20
C ALA A 100 21.93 -10.00 -28.03
N LYS A 101 22.25 -8.72 -27.75
CA LYS A 101 23.34 -8.00 -28.43
C LYS A 101 24.73 -8.50 -28.01
N GLU A 102 24.92 -8.90 -26.75
CA GLU A 102 26.16 -9.55 -26.30
C GLU A 102 26.36 -10.95 -26.91
N ALA A 103 25.28 -11.72 -27.08
CA ALA A 103 25.35 -13.05 -27.72
C ALA A 103 25.64 -12.96 -29.23
N GLU A 104 25.20 -11.90 -29.90
CA GLU A 104 25.47 -11.65 -31.32
C GLU A 104 26.91 -11.15 -31.55
N ALA A 105 27.47 -10.36 -30.61
CA ALA A 105 28.88 -9.96 -30.63
C ALA A 105 29.83 -11.14 -30.38
N ALA A 106 29.50 -12.07 -29.47
CA ALA A 106 30.28 -13.28 -29.21
C ALA A 106 30.32 -14.27 -30.39
N GLN A 107 29.39 -14.14 -31.36
CA GLN A 107 29.34 -14.96 -32.58
C GLN A 107 30.15 -14.35 -33.73
N ALA A 108 30.62 -13.10 -33.61
CA ALA A 108 31.48 -12.44 -34.60
C ALA A 108 32.99 -12.67 -34.35
N GLU A 109 33.41 -13.02 -33.14
CA GLU A 109 34.81 -13.33 -32.80
C GLU A 109 35.19 -14.80 -33.02
N GLY A 110 34.26 -15.67 -33.43
CA GLY A 110 34.53 -17.08 -33.74
C GLY A 110 35.01 -17.37 -35.17
N ALA A 111 35.25 -16.34 -36.00
CA ALA A 111 35.60 -16.48 -37.41
C ALA A 111 37.08 -16.24 -37.74
N GLU A 112 37.96 -16.18 -36.74
CA GLU A 112 39.42 -16.07 -36.93
C GLU A 112 40.18 -17.25 -36.30
N GLU A 113 39.74 -18.49 -36.54
CA GLU A 113 40.63 -19.67 -36.46
C GLU A 113 40.16 -20.75 -37.45
N LYS A 114 40.19 -20.44 -38.75
CA LYS A 114 40.31 -21.46 -39.81
C LYS A 114 40.60 -20.83 -41.17
N SER A 115 41.86 -20.51 -41.43
CA SER A 115 42.35 -20.39 -42.82
C SER A 115 43.86 -20.57 -42.89
N GLU A 116 44.30 -21.82 -42.73
CA GLU A 116 45.50 -22.30 -43.43
C GLU A 116 45.02 -22.84 -44.79
N PRO A 117 45.50 -22.33 -45.94
CA PRO A 117 45.11 -22.87 -47.22
C PRO A 117 45.95 -24.11 -47.51
N GLU A 118 45.27 -25.25 -47.64
CA GLU A 118 45.80 -26.42 -48.34
C GLU A 118 45.98 -26.08 -49.84
N GLY A 119 47.14 -26.48 -50.38
CA GLY A 119 47.43 -26.46 -51.80
C GLY A 119 48.66 -27.31 -52.07
N GLY A 120 48.46 -28.61 -52.29
CA GLY A 120 49.52 -29.56 -52.63
C GLY A 120 50.03 -29.42 -54.07
N ASP A 121 51.21 -29.98 -54.33
CA ASP A 121 51.62 -30.40 -55.67
C ASP A 121 52.41 -31.71 -55.60
N SER A 122 52.07 -32.60 -56.52
CA SER A 122 52.51 -33.99 -56.62
C SER A 122 53.88 -34.12 -57.28
N LYS A 123 54.72 -35.07 -56.84
CA LYS A 123 55.55 -35.88 -57.77
C LYS A 123 56.23 -37.13 -57.15
N GLU A 124 55.68 -38.28 -57.49
CA GLU A 124 56.31 -39.47 -58.09
C GLU A 124 57.84 -39.68 -58.05
N ALA A 125 58.28 -40.84 -57.51
CA ALA A 125 59.36 -41.75 -57.98
C ALA A 125 59.49 -42.90 -56.94
N THR A 126 59.03 -44.14 -57.19
CA THR A 126 59.67 -45.23 -57.97
C THR A 126 60.93 -45.81 -57.32
N GLU A 127 60.85 -47.13 -57.08
CA GLU A 127 61.85 -48.14 -56.67
C GLU A 127 62.37 -48.17 -55.22
#